data_AF-A0A946PK92-F1
#
_entry.id   AF-A0A946PK92-F1
#
_cell.length_a   1.000
_cell.length_b   1.000
_cell.length_c   1.000
_cell.angle_alpha   90.00
_cell.angle_beta   90.00
_cell.angle_gamma   90.00
#
_symmetry.space_group_name_H-M   'P 1'
#
loop_
_entity.id
_entity.type
_entity.pdbx_description
1 polymer ?
#
loop_
_entity_poly.entity_id
_entity_poly.type
_entity_poly.pdbx_seq_one_letter_code
_entity_poly.pdbx_strand_id
1 'polypeptide(L)'
;MSLLLQIQTVPDSLTNPEITEKTLSVVDLITSGGIGGNLVMGALGILSIFAIYILIERFSAIKKASKEDENFLKSIQNFVEAKDIEAAKTLCRN
;
A
#
# COMPACT_ATOMS: atom_id res chain seq x y z
N MET A 1 74.89 -5.32 -11.06
CA MET A 1 74.06 -6.23 -10.23
C MET A 1 74.31 -5.89 -8.76
N SER A 2 73.59 -4.92 -8.18
CA SER A 2 73.42 -4.77 -6.70
C SER A 2 72.57 -3.54 -6.26
N LEU A 3 71.62 -3.05 -7.05
CA LEU A 3 70.88 -1.81 -6.70
C LEU A 3 69.35 -1.96 -6.60
N LEU A 4 68.81 -3.19 -6.57
CA LEU A 4 67.36 -3.43 -6.66
C LEU A 4 66.71 -3.97 -5.38
N LEU A 5 67.39 -3.87 -4.22
CA LEU A 5 66.92 -4.48 -2.96
C LEU A 5 67.06 -3.55 -1.75
N GLN A 6 66.49 -2.34 -1.85
CA GLN A 6 66.05 -1.61 -0.66
C GLN A 6 64.52 -1.70 -0.57
N ILE A 7 64.04 -2.62 0.26
CA ILE A 7 62.69 -2.58 0.81
C ILE A 7 62.59 -1.31 1.67
N GLN A 8 61.61 -0.47 1.37
CA GLN A 8 61.16 0.58 2.27
C GLN A 8 60.14 -0.09 3.20
N THR A 9 60.48 -0.22 4.49
CA THR A 9 59.56 -0.69 5.53
C THR A 9 58.51 0.40 5.78
N VAL A 10 57.45 0.41 4.99
CA VAL A 10 56.21 1.13 5.27
C VAL A 10 55.36 0.19 6.14
N PRO A 11 54.84 0.61 7.31
CA PRO A 11 54.09 -0.28 8.18
C PRO A 11 52.84 -0.80 7.46
N ASP A 12 52.78 -2.13 7.30
CA ASP A 12 51.63 -2.91 6.87
C ASP A 12 50.43 -2.59 7.75
N SER A 13 49.62 -1.65 7.27
CA SER A 13 48.23 -1.50 7.66
C SER A 13 47.37 -2.13 6.57
N LEU A 14 47.60 -3.43 6.34
CA LEU A 14 46.70 -4.25 5.53
C LEU A 14 45.48 -4.60 6.39
N THR A 15 44.55 -3.66 6.34
CA THR A 15 43.12 -3.87 6.50
C THR A 15 42.70 -5.26 6.05
N ASN A 16 42.25 -6.06 7.01
CA ASN A 16 41.40 -7.23 6.86
C ASN A 16 40.41 -7.01 5.69
N PRO A 17 40.34 -7.90 4.67
CA PRO A 17 39.25 -7.85 3.72
C PRO A 17 37.99 -8.28 4.47
N GLU A 18 37.28 -7.30 5.02
CA GLU A 18 35.92 -7.48 5.48
C GLU A 18 35.09 -7.86 4.24
N ILE A 19 34.71 -9.14 4.15
CA ILE A 19 33.62 -9.56 3.27
C ILE A 19 32.34 -9.00 3.90
N THR A 20 32.10 -7.71 3.72
CA THR A 20 30.79 -7.12 4.00
C THR A 20 29.87 -7.67 2.90
N GLU A 21 29.08 -8.69 3.21
CA GLU A 21 27.94 -9.05 2.37
C GLU A 21 27.04 -7.82 2.31
N LYS A 22 27.14 -7.05 1.21
CA LYS A 22 26.18 -5.99 0.93
C LYS A 22 24.87 -6.67 0.59
N THR A 23 24.13 -7.07 1.63
CA THR A 23 22.69 -7.20 1.53
C THR A 23 22.19 -5.80 1.17
N LEU A 24 22.09 -5.52 -0.13
CA LEU A 24 21.51 -4.28 -0.61
C LEU A 24 20.21 -4.10 0.15
N SER A 25 20.14 -3.02 0.92
CA SER A 25 18.93 -2.69 1.65
C SER A 25 17.80 -2.59 0.63
N VAL A 26 16.58 -3.00 1.00
CA VAL A 26 15.42 -2.99 0.09
C VAL A 26 15.27 -1.61 -0.58
N VAL A 27 15.62 -0.55 0.14
CA VAL A 27 15.63 0.84 -0.35
C VAL A 27 16.70 1.08 -1.42
N ASP A 28 17.91 0.56 -1.21
CA ASP A 28 18.97 0.64 -2.22
C ASP A 28 18.58 -0.14 -3.46
N LEU A 29 17.96 -1.32 -3.33
CA LEU A 29 17.56 -2.13 -4.48
C LEU A 29 16.50 -1.44 -5.35
N ILE A 30 15.51 -0.82 -4.72
CA ILE A 30 14.47 -0.05 -5.44
C ILE A 30 15.09 1.16 -6.16
N THR A 31 16.04 1.84 -5.52
CA THR A 31 16.68 3.06 -6.06
C THR A 31 17.77 2.75 -7.10
N SER A 32 18.38 1.55 -7.03
CA SER A 32 19.46 1.08 -7.90
C SER A 32 19.02 0.79 -9.35
N GLY A 33 17.72 0.79 -9.65
CA GLY A 33 17.15 0.46 -10.96
C GLY A 33 17.48 1.44 -12.11
N GLY A 34 18.38 2.41 -11.88
CA GLY A 34 18.72 3.44 -12.87
C GLY A 34 17.57 4.38 -13.21
N ILE A 35 17.73 5.23 -14.21
CA ILE A 35 16.72 6.25 -14.58
C ILE A 35 15.39 5.59 -14.97
N GLY A 36 15.45 4.47 -15.71
CA GLY A 36 14.26 3.73 -16.14
C GLY A 36 13.50 3.08 -14.96
N GLY A 37 14.23 2.43 -14.04
CA GLY A 37 13.61 1.79 -12.86
C GLY A 37 12.96 2.80 -11.92
N ASN A 38 13.61 3.93 -11.68
CA ASN A 38 13.04 5.01 -10.86
C ASN A 38 11.78 5.61 -11.51
N LEU A 39 11.75 5.78 -12.83
CA LEU A 39 10.57 6.29 -13.54
C LEU A 39 9.38 5.33 -13.44
N VAL A 40 9.60 4.04 -13.66
CA VAL A 40 8.54 3.02 -13.56
C VAL A 40 8.03 2.92 -12.12
N MET A 41 8.93 2.91 -11.14
CA MET A 41 8.55 2.84 -9.73
C MET A 41 7.77 4.09 -9.28
N GLY A 42 8.17 5.27 -9.76
CA GLY A 42 7.42 6.52 -9.56
C GLY A 42 6.02 6.46 -10.18
N ALA A 43 5.90 5.99 -11.42
CA ALA A 43 4.61 5.83 -12.09
C ALA A 43 3.69 4.85 -11.35
N LEU A 44 4.22 3.70 -10.91
CA LEU A 44 3.50 2.73 -10.09
C LEU A 44 3.05 3.32 -8.75
N GLY A 45 3.92 4.11 -8.10
CA GLY A 45 3.58 4.82 -6.87
C GLY A 45 2.43 5.80 -7.06
N ILE A 46 2.47 6.60 -8.13
CA ILE A 46 1.39 7.54 -8.48
C ILE A 46 0.10 6.79 -8.79
N LEU A 47 0.16 5.75 -9.63
CA LEU A 47 -1.00 4.92 -9.94
C LEU A 47 -1.59 4.26 -8.69
N SER A 48 -0.75 3.83 -7.74
CA SER A 48 -1.18 3.25 -6.47
C SER A 48 -1.98 4.24 -5.63
N ILE A 49 -1.53 5.50 -5.55
CA ILE A 49 -2.26 6.56 -4.84
C ILE A 49 -3.61 6.82 -5.52
N PHE A 50 -3.65 6.92 -6.85
CA PHE A 50 -4.91 7.06 -7.60
C PHE A 50 -5.85 5.88 -7.38
N ALA A 51 -5.33 4.65 -7.36
CA ALA A 51 -6.11 3.45 -7.11
C ALA A 51 -6.76 3.47 -5.72
N ILE A 52 -5.99 3.84 -4.68
CA ILE A 52 -6.51 3.98 -3.30
C ILE A 52 -7.58 5.07 -3.25
N TYR A 53 -7.36 6.21 -3.92
CA TYR A 53 -8.34 7.30 -3.97
C TYR A 53 -9.69 6.83 -4.56
N ILE A 54 -9.67 6.16 -5.72
CA ILE A 54 -10.89 5.62 -6.35
C ILE A 54 -11.55 4.57 -5.46
N LEU A 55 -10.74 3.72 -4.81
CA LEU A 55 -11.24 2.69 -3.89
C LEU A 55 -12.02 3.31 -2.72
N ILE A 56 -11.50 4.39 -2.12
CA ILE A 56 -12.17 5.05 -0.99
C ILE A 56 -13.50 5.69 -1.44
N GLU A 57 -13.52 6.36 -2.60
CA GLU A 57 -14.76 6.96 -3.14
C GLU A 57 -15.83 5.89 -3.37
N ARG A 58 -15.46 4.80 -4.06
CA ARG A 58 -16.37 3.68 -4.35
C ARG A 58 -16.82 2.99 -3.07
N PHE A 59 -15.90 2.67 -2.17
CA PHE A 59 -16.21 2.02 -0.91
C PHE A 59 -17.17 2.86 -0.06
N SER A 60 -16.99 4.18 -0.06
CA SER A 60 -17.89 5.10 0.66
C SER A 60 -19.28 5.16 0.04
N ALA A 61 -19.38 5.21 -1.30
CA ALA A 61 -20.66 5.17 -2.00
C ALA A 61 -21.42 3.86 -1.73
N ILE A 62 -20.74 2.71 -1.81
CA ILE A 62 -21.29 1.39 -1.49
C ILE A 62 -21.70 1.32 -0.02
N LYS A 63 -20.87 1.81 0.91
CA LYS A 63 -21.19 1.82 2.34
C LYS A 63 -22.38 2.71 2.66
N LYS A 64 -22.57 3.82 1.95
CA LYS A 64 -23.74 4.69 2.09
C LYS A 64 -25.00 4.02 1.57
N ALA A 65 -24.93 3.35 0.42
CA ALA A 65 -26.05 2.58 -0.13
C ALA A 65 -26.39 1.33 0.71
N SER A 66 -25.40 0.72 1.36
CA SER A 66 -25.58 -0.46 2.22
C SER A 66 -26.20 -0.14 3.59
N LYS A 67 -26.25 1.13 3.99
CA LYS A 67 -27.00 1.55 5.18
C LYS A 67 -28.46 1.72 4.79
N GLU A 68 -29.15 0.60 4.64
CA GLU A 68 -30.61 0.61 4.75
C GLU A 68 -30.96 1.00 6.19
N ASP A 69 -31.91 1.90 6.36
CA ASP A 69 -32.27 2.42 7.69
C ASP A 69 -32.82 1.26 8.55
N GLU A 70 -32.10 0.89 9.61
CA GLU A 70 -32.53 -0.18 10.52
C GLU A 70 -33.91 0.10 11.13
N ASN A 71 -34.29 1.37 11.29
CA ASN A 71 -35.63 1.73 11.76
C ASN A 71 -36.69 1.48 10.70
N PHE A 72 -36.38 1.72 9.43
CA PHE A 72 -37.29 1.41 8.32
C PHE A 72 -37.61 -0.08 8.28
N LEU A 73 -36.59 -0.94 8.35
CA LEU A 73 -36.78 -2.40 8.36
C LEU A 73 -37.54 -2.88 9.59
N LYS A 74 -37.22 -2.35 10.78
CA LYS A 74 -37.98 -2.64 12.01
C LYS A 74 -39.45 -2.23 11.91
N SER A 75 -39.72 -1.05 11.35
CA SER A 75 -41.08 -0.58 11.15
C SER A 75 -41.84 -1.48 10.19
N ILE A 76 -41.25 -1.87 9.05
CA ILE A 76 -41.85 -2.81 8.11
C ILE A 76 -42.14 -4.16 8.78
N GLN A 77 -41.19 -4.71 9.55
CA GLN A 77 -41.39 -5.96 10.29
C GLN A 77 -42.60 -5.86 11.24
N ASN A 78 -42.69 -4.78 12.02
CA ASN A 78 -43.80 -4.57 12.95
C ASN A 78 -45.16 -4.51 12.25
N PHE A 79 -45.26 -3.84 11.10
CA PHE A 79 -46.50 -3.79 10.33
C PHE A 79 -46.89 -5.15 9.74
N VAL A 80 -45.91 -5.95 9.30
CA VAL A 80 -46.14 -7.31 8.81
C VAL A 80 -46.59 -8.23 9.95
N GLU A 81 -45.96 -8.16 11.12
CA GLU A 81 -46.37 -8.92 12.32
C GLU A 81 -47.77 -8.51 12.81
N ALA A 82 -48.11 -7.22 12.72
CA ALA A 82 -49.44 -6.70 13.02
C ALA A 82 -50.50 -7.00 11.94
N LYS A 83 -50.14 -7.67 10.83
CA LYS A 83 -50.96 -7.91 9.63
C LYS A 83 -51.48 -6.62 8.95
N ASP A 84 -50.87 -5.47 9.23
CA ASP A 84 -51.19 -4.20 8.58
C ASP A 84 -50.35 -4.01 7.32
N ILE A 85 -50.79 -4.67 6.24
CA ILE A 85 -50.08 -4.65 4.95
C ILE A 85 -50.23 -3.29 4.24
N GLU A 86 -51.27 -2.51 4.54
CA GLU A 86 -51.45 -1.17 3.95
C GLU A 86 -50.46 -0.16 4.51
N ALA A 87 -50.24 -0.16 5.83
CA ALA A 87 -49.23 0.69 6.44
C ALA A 87 -47.80 0.32 5.98
N ALA A 88 -47.50 -0.97 5.87
CA ALA A 88 -46.23 -1.44 5.32
C ALA A 88 -46.00 -0.95 3.87
N LYS A 89 -47.02 -1.03 3.00
CA LYS A 89 -46.93 -0.52 1.62
C LYS A 89 -46.75 0.99 1.56
N THR A 90 -47.39 1.72 2.47
CA THR A 90 -47.28 3.18 2.54
C THR A 90 -45.86 3.60 2.94
N LEU A 91 -45.24 2.89 3.90
CA LEU A 91 -43.84 3.12 4.24
C LEU A 91 -42.89 2.84 3.08
N CYS A 92 -43.06 1.74 2.34
CA CYS A 92 -42.20 1.44 1.17
C CYS A 92 -42.37 2.40 -0.02
N ARG A 93 -43.44 3.20 -0.04
CA ARG A 93 -43.71 4.19 -1.09
C ARG A 93 -43.11 5.56 -0.80
N ASN A 94 -42.72 5.82 0.45
CA ASN A 94 -42.04 7.04 0.88
C ASN A 94 -40.53 6.86 0.87
#